data_AF-A0A350U1B7-F1
#
_entry.id   AF-A0A350U1B7-F1
#
_cell.length_a   1.000
_cell.length_b   1.000
_cell.length_c   1.000
_cell.angle_alpha   90.00
_cell.angle_beta   90.00
_cell.angle_gamma   90.00
#
_symmetry.space_group_name_H-M   'P 1'
#
loop_
_entity.id
_entity.type
_entity.pdbx_description
1 polymer ?
#
loop_
_entity_poly.entity_id
_entity_poly.type
_entity_poly.pdbx_seq_one_letter_code
_entity_poly.pdbx_strand_id
1 'polypeptide(L)'
;MTIRTFLRHYLVSPLGIGVSLASLAAGAAPLLLGRPLLSLPALAGTWLLATTISFKLGLGARSVVSEQARAGWQAQAEGLEAVAAAARRLGSLRLADPELKRLASLAALQADRYYAACQRHKTIEPRASQAAVECLEVIDSALAGSDALCQGKHYGAGASPDGGDLAGGDLGARAAALLVERIKLMEHATLAIEGGLMPADRLAIKEELQS
;
A
#
# COMPACT_ATOMS: atom_id res chain seq x y z
N MET A 1 20.43 6.96 -13.55
CA MET A 1 20.29 5.49 -13.73
C MET A 1 21.45 5.01 -14.61
N THR A 2 22.24 4.00 -14.20
CA THR A 2 23.40 3.55 -15.00
C THR A 2 22.95 2.62 -16.12
N ILE A 3 23.70 2.58 -17.22
CA ILE A 3 23.36 1.77 -18.41
C ILE A 3 23.28 0.27 -18.10
N ARG A 4 24.06 -0.19 -17.11
CA ARG A 4 24.03 -1.58 -16.61
C ARG A 4 22.71 -1.91 -15.91
N THR A 5 22.19 -1.00 -15.10
CA THR A 5 20.90 -1.20 -14.41
C THR A 5 19.74 -1.26 -15.40
N PHE A 6 19.79 -0.43 -16.45
CA PHE A 6 18.82 -0.45 -17.53
C PHE A 6 18.82 -1.79 -18.28
N LEU A 7 19.98 -2.27 -18.73
CA LEU A 7 20.13 -3.56 -19.43
C LEU A 7 19.62 -4.73 -18.58
N ARG A 8 19.93 -4.74 -17.27
CA ARG A 8 19.45 -5.78 -16.37
C ARG A 8 17.92 -5.81 -16.27
N HIS A 9 17.26 -4.65 -16.16
CA HIS A 9 15.80 -4.59 -16.11
C HIS A 9 15.16 -4.95 -17.46
N TYR A 10 15.78 -4.52 -18.57
CA TYR A 10 15.30 -4.87 -19.90
C TYR A 10 15.31 -6.39 -20.14
N LEU A 11 16.38 -7.09 -19.73
CA LEU A 11 16.51 -8.54 -19.88
C LEU A 11 15.48 -9.35 -19.08
N VAL A 12 15.06 -8.84 -17.91
CA VAL A 12 14.05 -9.49 -17.05
C VAL A 12 12.62 -9.16 -17.51
N SER A 13 12.44 -8.11 -18.32
CA SER A 13 11.13 -7.73 -18.84
C SER A 13 10.55 -8.76 -19.83
N PRO A 14 9.21 -8.82 -20.00
CA PRO A 14 8.57 -9.74 -20.95
C PRO A 14 9.07 -9.58 -22.39
N LEU A 15 9.39 -8.35 -22.79
CA LEU A 15 9.97 -8.06 -24.11
C LEU A 15 11.41 -8.58 -24.21
N GLY A 16 12.22 -8.42 -23.16
CA GLY A 16 13.58 -8.97 -23.13
C GLY A 16 13.60 -10.49 -23.24
N ILE A 17 12.69 -11.16 -22.52
CA ILE A 17 12.49 -12.61 -22.61
C ILE A 17 12.04 -12.99 -24.02
N GLY A 18 11.06 -12.27 -24.59
CA GLY A 18 10.55 -12.52 -25.94
C GLY A 18 11.62 -12.36 -27.02
N VAL A 19 12.42 -11.29 -26.96
CA VAL A 19 13.55 -11.06 -27.87
C VAL A 19 14.61 -12.14 -27.71
N SER A 20 14.94 -12.54 -26.48
CA SER A 20 15.92 -13.59 -26.23
C SER A 20 15.48 -14.95 -26.79
N LEU A 21 14.19 -15.30 -26.62
CA LEU A 21 13.60 -16.51 -27.18
C LEU A 21 13.56 -16.46 -28.71
N ALA A 22 13.20 -15.32 -29.30
CA ALA A 22 13.19 -15.14 -30.75
C ALA A 22 14.60 -15.26 -31.35
N SER A 23 15.62 -14.70 -30.68
CA SER A 23 17.02 -14.83 -31.10
C SER A 23 17.53 -16.26 -30.95
N LEU A 24 17.15 -16.99 -29.90
CA LEU A 24 17.46 -18.41 -29.74
C LEU A 24 16.82 -19.25 -30.85
N ALA A 25 15.54 -19.02 -31.16
CA ALA A 25 14.84 -19.72 -32.23
C ALA A 25 15.48 -19.44 -33.61
N ALA A 26 15.85 -18.19 -33.88
CA ALA A 26 16.55 -17.81 -35.10
C ALA A 26 17.95 -18.41 -35.20
N GLY A 27 18.68 -18.52 -34.09
CA GLY A 27 20.00 -19.19 -34.04
C GLY A 27 19.93 -20.71 -34.18
N ALA A 28 18.82 -21.32 -33.73
CA ALA A 28 18.60 -22.76 -33.82
C ALA A 28 18.20 -23.24 -35.24
N ALA A 29 17.51 -22.39 -36.02
CA ALA A 29 17.05 -22.75 -37.36
C ALA A 29 18.18 -23.19 -38.32
N PRO A 30 19.35 -22.51 -38.39
CA PRO A 30 20.48 -22.97 -39.19
C PRO A 30 21.08 -24.31 -38.74
N LEU A 31 21.02 -24.63 -37.43
CA LEU A 31 21.51 -25.90 -36.91
C LEU A 31 20.64 -27.07 -37.41
N LEU A 32 19.32 -26.90 -37.41
CA LEU A 32 18.37 -27.89 -37.92
C LEU A 32 18.52 -28.12 -39.44
N LEU A 33 19.00 -27.11 -40.16
CA LEU A 33 19.28 -27.17 -41.60
C LEU A 33 20.71 -27.67 -41.93
N GLY A 34 21.47 -28.16 -40.94
CA GLY A 34 22.82 -28.68 -41.14
C GLY A 34 23.87 -27.61 -41.45
N ARG A 35 23.61 -26.35 -41.10
CA ARG A 35 24.49 -25.19 -41.36
C ARG A 35 24.97 -24.54 -40.05
N PRO A 36 25.81 -25.22 -39.25
CA PRO A 36 26.21 -24.75 -37.92
C PRO A 36 27.01 -23.44 -37.96
N LEU A 37 27.79 -23.19 -39.02
CA LEU A 37 28.58 -21.96 -39.18
C LEU A 37 27.72 -20.69 -39.27
N LEU A 38 26.44 -20.80 -39.63
CA LEU A 38 25.52 -19.65 -39.72
C LEU A 38 24.75 -19.37 -38.43
N SER A 39 24.83 -20.25 -37.43
CA SER A 39 24.04 -20.14 -36.20
C SER A 39 24.41 -18.91 -35.34
N LEU A 40 25.71 -18.71 -35.09
CA LEU A 40 26.23 -17.58 -34.31
C LEU A 40 25.92 -16.20 -34.93
N PRO A 41 26.21 -15.93 -36.21
CA PRO A 41 25.89 -14.64 -36.82
C PRO A 41 24.37 -14.41 -36.94
N ALA A 42 23.57 -15.46 -37.16
CA ALA A 42 22.11 -15.34 -37.16
C ALA A 42 21.57 -14.95 -35.78
N LEU A 43 22.07 -15.58 -34.71
CA LEU A 43 21.68 -15.25 -33.33
C LEU A 43 22.10 -13.83 -32.95
N ALA A 44 23.35 -13.45 -33.20
CA ALA A 44 23.86 -12.11 -32.90
C ALA A 44 23.13 -11.04 -33.73
N GLY A 45 22.92 -11.29 -35.03
CA GLY A 45 22.25 -10.36 -35.93
C GLY A 45 20.79 -10.14 -35.59
N THR A 46 20.03 -11.22 -35.34
CA THR A 46 18.62 -11.11 -34.92
C THR A 46 18.48 -10.43 -33.57
N TRP A 47 19.39 -10.68 -32.62
CA TRP A 47 19.40 -9.99 -31.34
C TRP A 47 19.64 -8.49 -31.51
N LEU A 48 20.68 -8.08 -32.27
CA LEU A 48 20.98 -6.67 -32.53
C LEU A 48 19.83 -5.95 -33.27
N LEU A 49 19.26 -6.59 -34.30
CA LEU A 49 18.12 -6.06 -35.04
C LEU A 49 16.88 -5.90 -34.15
N ALA A 50 16.52 -6.93 -33.39
CA ALA A 50 15.36 -6.88 -32.50
C ALA A 50 15.53 -5.80 -31.43
N THR A 51 16.73 -5.65 -30.86
CA THR A 51 17.01 -4.64 -29.85
C THR A 51 16.94 -3.23 -30.44
N THR A 52 17.55 -2.99 -31.60
CA THR A 52 17.53 -1.68 -32.27
C THR A 52 16.13 -1.28 -32.73
N ILE A 53 15.34 -2.22 -33.26
CA ILE A 53 13.93 -2.00 -33.63
C ILE A 53 13.11 -1.65 -32.38
N SER A 54 13.31 -2.37 -31.28
CA SER A 54 12.60 -2.12 -30.00
C SER A 54 12.92 -0.75 -29.40
N PHE A 55 14.16 -0.28 -29.56
CA PHE A 55 14.57 1.07 -29.17
C PHE A 55 13.95 2.15 -30.06
N LYS A 56 13.98 1.97 -31.39
CA LYS A 56 13.38 2.93 -32.34
C LYS A 56 11.86 3.07 -32.16
N LEU A 57 11.18 1.99 -31.80
CA LEU A 57 9.73 1.99 -31.57
C LEU A 57 9.32 2.51 -30.18
N GLY A 58 10.28 2.82 -29.29
CA GLY A 58 9.99 3.27 -27.92
C GLY A 58 9.35 2.22 -27.00
N LEU A 59 9.22 0.97 -27.46
CA LEU A 59 8.65 -0.15 -26.70
C LEU A 59 9.55 -0.55 -25.52
N GLY A 60 10.86 -0.37 -25.66
CA GLY A 60 11.84 -0.60 -24.58
C GLY A 60 11.63 0.33 -23.38
N ALA A 61 11.39 1.62 -23.62
CA ALA A 61 11.15 2.57 -22.52
C ALA A 61 9.84 2.26 -21.78
N ARG A 62 8.76 1.95 -22.52
CA ARG A 62 7.46 1.61 -21.94
C ARG A 62 7.51 0.34 -21.08
N SER A 63 8.21 -0.70 -21.53
CA SER A 63 8.35 -1.95 -20.76
C SER A 63 9.14 -1.75 -19.48
N VAL A 64 10.24 -0.99 -19.51
CA VAL A 64 11.02 -0.69 -18.30
C VAL A 64 10.19 0.12 -17.29
N VAL A 65 9.44 1.12 -17.75
CA VAL A 65 8.54 1.89 -16.88
C VAL A 65 7.44 0.99 -16.29
N SER A 66 6.84 0.09 -17.09
CA SER A 66 5.83 -0.83 -16.59
C SER A 66 6.37 -1.83 -15.57
N GLU A 67 7.61 -2.30 -15.74
CA GLU A 67 8.24 -3.22 -14.80
C GLU A 67 8.65 -2.52 -13.51
N GLN A 68 9.14 -1.27 -13.60
CA GLN A 68 9.40 -0.44 -12.42
C GLN A 68 8.10 -0.14 -11.66
N ALA A 69 7.02 0.18 -12.36
CA ALA A 69 5.71 0.38 -11.75
C ALA A 69 5.22 -0.91 -11.06
N ARG A 70 5.41 -2.07 -11.70
CA ARG A 70 5.07 -3.37 -11.12
C ARG A 70 5.89 -3.70 -9.88
N ALA A 71 7.20 -3.54 -9.93
CA ALA A 71 8.10 -3.78 -8.80
C ALA A 71 7.83 -2.81 -7.65
N GLY A 72 7.59 -1.53 -7.97
CA GLY A 72 7.17 -0.52 -6.99
C GLY A 72 5.84 -0.89 -6.32
N TRP A 73 4.86 -1.33 -7.10
CA TRP A 73 3.58 -1.79 -6.57
C TRP A 73 3.72 -3.02 -5.68
N GLN A 74 4.57 -3.99 -6.05
CA GLN A 74 4.84 -5.17 -5.22
C GLN A 74 5.44 -4.80 -3.87
N ALA A 75 6.42 -3.88 -3.86
CA ALA A 75 7.02 -3.40 -2.60
C ALA A 75 5.99 -2.70 -1.70
N GLN A 76 5.00 -2.02 -2.28
CA GLN A 76 3.95 -1.35 -1.52
C GLN A 76 2.76 -2.26 -1.16
N ALA A 77 2.61 -3.41 -1.85
CA ALA A 77 1.52 -4.35 -1.62
C ALA A 77 1.57 -4.94 -0.20
N GLU A 78 2.76 -5.19 0.33
CA GLU A 78 2.97 -5.65 1.72
C GLU A 78 2.36 -4.66 2.73
N GLY A 79 2.56 -3.35 2.51
CA GLY A 79 1.96 -2.31 3.35
C GLY A 79 0.42 -2.29 3.27
N LEU A 80 -0.16 -2.52 2.10
CA LEU A 80 -1.61 -2.63 1.94
C LEU A 80 -2.19 -3.89 2.59
N GLU A 81 -1.45 -5.00 2.58
CA GLU A 81 -1.85 -6.21 3.30
C GLU A 81 -1.89 -5.97 4.82
N ALA A 82 -0.94 -5.21 5.36
CA ALA A 82 -0.97 -4.79 6.75
C ALA A 82 -2.21 -3.94 7.09
N VAL A 83 -2.60 -3.01 6.20
CA VAL A 83 -3.84 -2.22 6.35
C VAL A 83 -5.07 -3.12 6.36
N ALA A 84 -5.17 -4.06 5.41
CA ALA A 84 -6.30 -4.98 5.34
C ALA A 84 -6.36 -5.92 6.58
N ALA A 85 -5.21 -6.35 7.08
CA ALA A 85 -5.13 -7.14 8.32
C ALA A 85 -5.57 -6.33 9.54
N ALA A 86 -5.14 -5.06 9.64
CA ALA A 86 -5.56 -4.14 10.70
C ALA A 86 -7.07 -3.90 10.65
N ALA A 87 -7.64 -3.62 9.48
CA ALA A 87 -9.09 -3.41 9.30
C ALA A 87 -9.92 -4.61 9.77
N ARG A 88 -9.54 -5.83 9.34
CA ARG A 88 -10.19 -7.07 9.78
C ARG A 88 -10.10 -7.27 11.29
N ARG A 89 -8.92 -7.03 11.88
CA ARG A 89 -8.72 -7.20 13.32
C ARG A 89 -9.54 -6.18 14.09
N LEU A 90 -9.50 -4.90 13.73
CA LEU A 90 -10.32 -3.82 14.31
C LEU A 90 -11.82 -4.16 14.27
N GLY A 91 -12.34 -4.64 13.14
CA GLY A 91 -13.75 -5.02 12.99
C GLY A 91 -14.16 -6.25 13.81
N SER A 92 -13.20 -7.09 14.21
CA SER A 92 -13.45 -8.30 14.99
C SER A 92 -13.32 -8.11 16.52
N LEU A 93 -12.78 -6.98 16.96
CA LEU A 93 -12.52 -6.72 18.38
C LEU A 93 -13.83 -6.59 19.19
N ARG A 94 -13.85 -7.26 20.34
CA ARG A 94 -14.95 -7.16 21.31
C ARG A 94 -14.53 -6.20 22.42
N LEU A 95 -14.92 -4.93 22.28
CA LEU A 95 -14.66 -3.89 23.27
C LEU A 95 -15.86 -3.73 24.21
N ALA A 96 -15.58 -3.62 25.52
CA ALA A 96 -16.60 -3.38 26.54
C ALA A 96 -17.12 -1.94 26.49
N ASP A 97 -16.24 -0.97 26.19
CA ASP A 97 -16.58 0.43 26.01
C ASP A 97 -17.33 0.64 24.68
N PRO A 98 -18.59 1.11 24.70
CA PRO A 98 -19.38 1.32 23.48
C PRO A 98 -18.84 2.43 22.58
N GLU A 99 -18.16 3.44 23.13
CA GLU A 99 -17.59 4.54 22.34
C GLU A 99 -16.37 4.06 21.56
N LEU A 100 -15.41 3.42 22.23
CA LEU A 100 -14.25 2.81 21.58
C LEU A 100 -14.68 1.74 20.57
N LYS A 101 -15.71 0.94 20.87
CA LYS A 101 -16.31 -0.02 19.93
C LYS A 101 -16.79 0.65 18.65
N ARG A 102 -17.50 1.78 18.77
CA ARG A 102 -18.00 2.55 17.62
C ARG A 102 -16.83 3.11 16.80
N LEU A 103 -15.82 3.68 17.45
CA LEU A 103 -14.66 4.25 16.78
C LEU A 103 -13.79 3.19 16.10
N ALA A 104 -13.57 2.03 16.73
CA ALA A 104 -12.87 0.90 16.14
C ALA A 104 -13.59 0.38 14.88
N SER A 105 -14.92 0.28 14.93
CA SER A 105 -15.75 -0.12 13.78
C SER A 105 -15.68 0.89 12.64
N LEU A 106 -15.66 2.19 12.97
CA LEU A 106 -15.51 3.27 11.98
C LEU A 106 -14.11 3.27 11.36
N ALA A 107 -13.06 3.05 12.17
CA ALA A 107 -11.68 2.92 11.70
C ALA A 107 -11.52 1.71 10.76
N ALA A 108 -12.12 0.57 11.10
CA ALA A 108 -12.13 -0.61 10.23
C ALA A 108 -12.78 -0.31 8.88
N LEU A 109 -13.98 0.29 8.88
CA LEU A 109 -14.69 0.67 7.66
C LEU A 109 -13.87 1.65 6.81
N GLN A 110 -13.22 2.64 7.45
CA GLN A 110 -12.43 3.63 6.73
C GLN A 110 -11.13 3.06 6.17
N ALA A 111 -10.47 2.16 6.90
CA ALA A 111 -9.29 1.44 6.42
C ALA A 111 -9.64 0.54 5.23
N ASP A 112 -10.80 -0.14 5.23
CA ASP A 112 -11.28 -0.93 4.09
C ASP A 112 -11.56 -0.06 2.86
N ARG A 113 -12.19 1.11 3.05
CA ARG A 113 -12.42 2.08 1.96
C ARG A 113 -11.09 2.57 1.36
N TYR A 114 -10.15 2.94 2.22
CA TYR A 114 -8.82 3.36 1.83
C TYR A 114 -8.10 2.25 1.04
N TYR A 115 -8.09 1.01 1.55
CA TYR A 115 -7.53 -0.15 0.86
C TYR A 115 -8.14 -0.37 -0.53
N ALA A 116 -9.48 -0.30 -0.63
CA ALA A 116 -10.19 -0.44 -1.89
C ALA A 116 -9.88 0.70 -2.89
N ALA A 117 -9.70 1.93 -2.41
CA ALA A 117 -9.25 3.05 -3.25
C ALA A 117 -7.81 2.83 -3.75
N CYS A 118 -6.87 2.47 -2.88
CA CYS A 118 -5.50 2.18 -3.24
C CYS A 118 -5.40 1.06 -4.29
N GLN A 119 -6.17 -0.02 -4.12
CA GLN A 119 -6.20 -1.14 -5.08
C GLN A 119 -6.69 -0.74 -6.48
N ARG A 120 -7.70 0.14 -6.55
CA ARG A 120 -8.27 0.64 -7.82
C ARG A 120 -7.32 1.58 -8.53
N HIS A 121 -6.71 2.52 -7.80
CA HIS A 121 -5.91 3.60 -8.38
C HIS A 121 -4.40 3.29 -8.44
N LYS A 122 -3.97 2.16 -7.88
CA LYS A 122 -2.55 1.75 -7.81
C LYS A 122 -1.64 2.84 -7.22
N THR A 123 -2.15 3.53 -6.20
CA THR A 123 -1.46 4.59 -5.46
C THR A 123 -1.67 4.39 -3.97
N ILE A 124 -0.70 4.78 -3.17
CA ILE A 124 -0.69 4.59 -1.71
C ILE A 124 -0.15 5.86 -1.07
N GLU A 125 -0.85 6.31 -0.03
CA GLU A 125 -0.40 7.38 0.85
C GLU A 125 0.22 6.77 2.12
N PRO A 126 1.55 6.84 2.31
CA PRO A 126 2.23 6.14 3.41
C PRO A 126 1.72 6.53 4.81
N ARG A 127 1.34 7.79 4.98
CA ARG A 127 0.80 8.29 6.26
C ARG A 127 -0.55 7.67 6.58
N ALA A 128 -1.39 7.45 5.58
CA ALA A 128 -2.70 6.82 5.76
C ALA A 128 -2.59 5.32 6.02
N SER A 129 -1.64 4.62 5.38
CA SER A 129 -1.40 3.21 5.71
C SER A 129 -0.89 3.05 7.14
N GLN A 130 0.01 3.92 7.57
CA GLN A 130 0.51 3.92 8.95
C GLN A 130 -0.60 4.24 9.95
N ALA A 131 -1.45 5.23 9.67
CA ALA A 131 -2.59 5.59 10.51
C ALA A 131 -3.54 4.40 10.76
N ALA A 132 -3.79 3.57 9.74
CA ALA A 132 -4.63 2.37 9.89
C ALA A 132 -4.04 1.34 10.87
N VAL A 133 -2.72 1.15 10.84
CA VAL A 133 -2.01 0.25 11.76
C VAL A 133 -1.98 0.84 13.17
N GLU A 134 -1.69 2.14 13.30
CA GLU A 134 -1.66 2.85 14.59
C GLU A 134 -3.02 2.81 15.31
N CYS A 135 -4.15 2.80 14.58
CA CYS A 135 -5.46 2.63 15.20
C CYS A 135 -5.55 1.35 16.06
N LEU A 136 -4.92 0.27 15.60
CA LEU A 136 -4.89 -0.99 16.33
C LEU A 136 -3.99 -0.92 17.56
N GLU A 137 -2.82 -0.29 17.43
CA GLU A 137 -1.88 -0.08 18.54
C GLU A 137 -2.48 0.80 19.65
N VAL A 138 -3.23 1.83 19.27
CA VAL A 138 -3.93 2.70 20.22
C VAL A 138 -4.98 1.92 21.01
N ILE A 139 -5.74 1.04 20.35
CA ILE A 139 -6.74 0.20 21.03
C ILE A 139 -6.08 -0.84 21.92
N ASP A 140 -5.04 -1.52 21.43
CA ASP A 140 -4.29 -2.50 22.22
C ASP A 140 -3.68 -1.84 23.47
N SER A 141 -3.15 -0.61 23.34
CA SER A 141 -2.63 0.18 24.47
C SER A 141 -3.72 0.58 25.47
N ALA A 142 -4.90 0.99 24.99
CA ALA A 142 -6.03 1.35 25.84
C ALA A 142 -6.57 0.13 26.62
N LEU A 143 -6.63 -1.04 25.97
CA LEU A 143 -7.02 -2.30 26.61
C LEU A 143 -6.00 -2.73 27.68
N ALA A 144 -4.71 -2.69 27.35
CA ALA A 144 -3.64 -3.02 28.31
C ALA A 144 -3.66 -2.08 29.53
N GLY A 145 -3.91 -0.78 29.31
CA GLY A 145 -4.08 0.19 30.40
C GLY A 145 -5.30 -0.13 31.28
N SER A 146 -6.42 -0.54 30.67
CA SER A 146 -7.63 -0.92 31.40
C SER A 146 -7.42 -2.20 32.24
N ASP A 147 -6.72 -3.19 31.69
CA ASP A 147 -6.39 -4.44 32.39
C ASP A 147 -5.47 -4.19 33.58
N ALA A 148 -4.47 -3.32 33.42
CA ALA A 148 -3.57 -2.93 34.50
C ALA A 148 -4.32 -2.25 35.67
N LEU A 149 -5.29 -1.38 35.35
CA LEU A 149 -6.15 -0.75 36.36
C LEU A 149 -7.03 -1.76 37.08
N CYS A 150 -7.59 -2.75 36.37
CA CYS A 150 -8.36 -3.83 37.00
C CYS A 150 -7.51 -4.71 37.92
N GLN A 151 -6.29 -5.07 37.50
CA GLN A 151 -5.37 -5.84 38.34
C GLN A 151 -4.95 -5.05 39.60
N GLY A 152 -4.66 -3.76 39.47
CA GLY A 152 -4.33 -2.89 40.61
C GLY A 152 -5.43 -2.84 41.67
N LYS A 153 -6.71 -2.82 41.24
CA LYS A 153 -7.87 -2.91 42.13
C LYS A 153 -7.96 -4.26 42.86
N HIS A 154 -7.65 -5.36 42.19
CA HIS A 154 -7.72 -6.69 42.79
C HIS A 154 -6.62 -6.98 43.80
N TYR A 155 -5.40 -6.48 43.57
CA TYR A 155 -4.26 -6.76 44.46
C TYR A 155 -4.06 -5.75 45.59
N GLY A 156 -5.02 -4.83 45.81
CA GLY A 156 -4.95 -3.85 46.90
C GLY A 156 -3.86 -2.79 46.76
N ALA A 157 -3.18 -2.73 45.61
CA ALA A 157 -2.17 -1.71 45.30
C ALA A 157 -2.80 -0.35 44.90
N GLY A 158 -4.12 -0.24 44.92
CA GLY A 158 -4.90 0.85 44.30
C GLY A 158 -5.28 2.04 45.17
N ALA A 159 -4.73 2.20 46.38
CA ALA A 159 -4.96 3.40 47.19
C ALA A 159 -3.65 4.18 47.41
N SER A 160 -3.08 4.73 46.32
CA SER A 160 -2.32 5.96 46.52
C SER A 160 -3.36 7.05 46.85
N PRO A 161 -3.25 7.75 47.99
CA PRO A 161 -4.31 8.65 48.50
C PRO A 161 -4.72 9.79 47.57
N ASP A 162 -3.92 10.10 46.54
CA ASP A 162 -4.02 11.35 45.77
C ASP A 162 -4.47 11.22 44.29
N GLY A 163 -4.92 10.05 43.76
CA GLY A 163 -5.07 9.92 42.29
C GLY A 163 -6.14 9.00 41.69
N GLY A 164 -7.11 8.53 42.47
CA GLY A 164 -7.89 7.31 42.17
C GLY A 164 -8.84 7.28 40.95
N ASP A 165 -9.38 8.39 40.47
CA ASP A 165 -10.46 8.36 39.45
C ASP A 165 -10.13 9.02 38.10
N LEU A 166 -9.11 9.87 38.03
CA LEU A 166 -8.78 10.60 36.79
C LEU A 166 -8.01 9.74 35.78
N ALA A 167 -7.22 8.75 36.24
CA ALA A 167 -6.34 7.98 35.37
C ALA A 167 -7.08 7.02 34.42
N GLY A 168 -8.25 6.48 34.84
CA GLY A 168 -9.01 5.52 34.02
C GLY A 168 -9.83 6.17 32.91
N GLY A 169 -10.53 7.26 33.22
CA GLY A 169 -11.36 7.98 32.24
C GLY A 169 -10.54 8.70 31.16
N ASP A 170 -9.34 9.16 31.51
CA ASP A 170 -8.47 9.91 30.60
C ASP A 170 -7.84 9.01 29.51
N LEU A 171 -7.54 7.74 29.80
CA LEU A 171 -6.98 6.82 28.81
C LEU A 171 -7.96 6.52 27.66
N GLY A 172 -9.23 6.26 27.97
CA GLY A 172 -10.27 6.03 26.96
C GLY A 172 -10.50 7.27 26.09
N ALA A 173 -10.59 8.45 26.71
CA ALA A 173 -10.78 9.71 26.00
C ALA A 173 -9.60 10.06 25.08
N ARG A 174 -8.35 9.84 25.53
CA ARG A 174 -7.15 10.02 24.71
C ARG A 174 -7.11 9.05 23.53
N ALA A 175 -7.43 7.77 23.77
CA ALA A 175 -7.51 6.78 22.71
C ALA A 175 -8.59 7.14 21.68
N ALA A 176 -9.76 7.59 22.13
CA ALA A 176 -10.83 8.05 21.26
C ALA A 176 -10.41 9.26 20.41
N ALA A 177 -9.75 10.26 21.00
CA ALA A 177 -9.25 11.43 20.28
C ALA A 177 -8.24 11.05 19.18
N LEU A 178 -7.28 10.17 19.51
CA LEU A 178 -6.28 9.67 18.55
C LEU A 178 -6.94 8.87 17.42
N LEU A 179 -7.92 8.01 17.73
CA LEU A 179 -8.66 7.25 16.72
C LEU A 179 -9.38 8.19 15.75
N VAL A 180 -10.05 9.23 16.25
CA VAL A 180 -10.73 10.21 15.40
C VAL A 180 -9.75 10.93 14.47
N GLU A 181 -8.57 11.32 14.97
CA GLU A 181 -7.52 11.95 14.16
C GLU A 181 -7.06 11.01 13.03
N ARG A 182 -6.78 9.74 13.35
CA ARG A 182 -6.31 8.75 12.37
C ARG A 182 -7.39 8.39 11.34
N ILE A 183 -8.66 8.32 11.75
CA ILE A 183 -9.80 8.11 10.85
C ILE A 183 -9.88 9.26 9.83
N LYS A 184 -9.79 10.52 10.29
CA LYS A 184 -9.81 11.69 9.40
C LYS A 184 -8.65 11.69 8.42
N LEU A 185 -7.47 11.27 8.85
CA LEU A 185 -6.30 11.15 7.97
C LEU A 185 -6.55 10.14 6.84
N MET A 186 -7.07 8.94 7.17
CA MET A 186 -7.43 7.94 6.18
C MET A 186 -8.55 8.42 5.25
N GLU A 187 -9.55 9.12 5.77
CA GLU A 187 -10.64 9.71 4.98
C GLU A 187 -10.13 10.71 3.95
N HIS A 188 -9.29 11.65 4.40
CA HIS A 188 -8.68 12.64 3.52
C HIS A 188 -7.83 12.00 2.42
N ALA A 189 -7.00 11.00 2.78
CA ALA A 189 -6.20 10.28 1.79
C ALA A 189 -7.07 9.50 0.79
N THR A 190 -8.17 8.89 1.25
CA THR A 190 -9.10 8.16 0.38
C THR A 190 -9.73 9.11 -0.65
N LEU A 191 -10.20 10.28 -0.21
CA LEU A 191 -10.79 11.29 -1.10
C LEU A 191 -9.78 11.81 -2.13
N ALA A 192 -8.54 12.07 -1.70
CA ALA A 192 -7.47 12.51 -2.59
C ALA A 192 -7.13 11.46 -3.67
N ILE A 193 -7.16 10.17 -3.32
CA ILE A 193 -6.90 9.07 -4.25
C ILE A 193 -8.05 8.88 -5.25
N GLU A 194 -9.29 8.93 -4.78
CA GLU A 194 -10.46 8.75 -5.64
C GLU A 194 -10.70 9.94 -6.60
N GLY A 195 -9.96 11.04 -6.44
CA GLY A 195 -10.19 12.28 -7.17
C GLY A 195 -11.51 12.96 -6.77
N GLY A 196 -12.00 12.68 -5.55
CA GLY A 196 -13.19 13.28 -5.02
C GLY A 196 -12.93 14.72 -4.56
N LEU A 197 -13.85 15.63 -4.86
CA LEU A 197 -13.86 16.98 -4.27
C LEU A 197 -13.96 16.84 -2.74
N MET A 198 -13.06 17.54 -2.03
CA MET A 198 -13.11 17.60 -0.58
C MET A 198 -14.42 18.25 -0.15
N PRO A 199 -14.93 17.97 1.08
CA PRO A 199 -16.13 18.62 1.59
C PRO A 199 -16.07 20.16 1.51
N ALA A 200 -14.87 20.74 1.71
CA ALA A 200 -14.63 22.17 1.56
C ALA A 200 -14.83 22.64 0.10
N ASP A 201 -14.28 21.91 -0.87
CA ASP A 201 -14.43 22.25 -2.30
C ASP A 201 -15.89 22.10 -2.76
N ARG A 202 -16.63 21.12 -2.20
CA ARG A 202 -18.06 20.96 -2.48
C ARG A 202 -18.89 22.13 -1.96
N LEU A 203 -18.53 22.68 -0.79
CA LEU A 203 -19.18 23.87 -0.23
C LEU A 203 -18.86 25.10 -1.09
N ALA A 204 -17.60 25.29 -1.49
CA ALA A 204 -17.20 26.39 -2.37
C ALA A 204 -17.94 26.36 -3.72
N ILE A 205 -18.03 25.19 -4.36
CA ILE A 205 -18.78 25.03 -5.62
C ILE A 205 -20.28 25.29 -5.40
N LYS A 206 -20.83 24.90 -4.24
CA LYS A 206 -22.23 25.15 -3.92
C LYS A 206 -22.52 26.65 -3.71
N GLU A 207 -21.59 27.38 -3.07
CA GLU A 207 -21.70 28.83 -2.90
C GLU A 207 -21.58 29.57 -4.23
N GLU A 208 -20.65 29.18 -5.12
CA GLU A 208 -20.53 29.74 -6.47
C GLU A 208 -21.77 29.48 -7.36
N LEU A 209 -22.44 28.34 -7.20
CA LEU A 209 -23.65 28.03 -7.96
C LEU A 209 -24.91 28.76 -7.44
N GLN A 210 -24.85 29.34 -6.24
CA GLN A 210 -25.96 30.07 -5.62
C GLN A 210 -25.85 31.59 -5.74
N SER A 211 -24.70 32.11 -6.20
CA SER A 211 -24.47 33.53 -6.52
C SER A 211 -24.79 33.85 -7.98
#